data_AF-A0A2E9QLN3-F1
#
_entry.id   AF-A0A2E9QLN3-F1
#
_cell.length_a   1.000
_cell.length_b   1.000
_cell.length_c   1.000
_cell.angle_alpha   90.00
_cell.angle_beta   90.00
_cell.angle_gamma   90.00
#
_symmetry.space_group_name_H-M   'P 1'
#
loop_
_entity.id
_entity.type
_entity.pdbx_description
1 polymer ?
#
loop_
_entity_poly.entity_id
_entity_poly.type
_entity_poly.pdbx_seq_one_letter_code
_entity_poly.pdbx_strand_id
1 'polypeptide(L)'
;MLLMNTLPFWWGFFLLAAPVEDAELQVFVKQCERGAYRTCAQTGLNWIQHHELTKPQKRVVLTYLSRAYMFLGRKDVARDAMKRLVELEPCLREIPGLRGQMRVFFHNVRSEVLKSDTGPPILSHTPVTYEDLSKPKPIIEAKVTDEMKVMDVMLFYRTRPSGMYRQVTMKQEEGSRYVASIPRKALQGVKVFEYFIRARDCALRVARTGGPPSPTKVVLEGKGSGGRQVLGSIFTSLGVVMVVGGGVSFYASAIEFEKIRKLNDSPSVTTARERFTMYQILGWSGTILGAGATVFGAYLLLTKEPKKKPVTSAFRLPPNRSAKETFCSIQ
;
A
#
# COMPACT_ATOMS: atom_id res chain seq x y z
N MET A 1 -11.17 -55.85 -5.89
CA MET A 1 -10.24 -55.06 -5.06
C MET A 1 -10.61 -53.58 -5.26
N LEU A 2 -11.61 -53.12 -4.51
CA LEU A 2 -12.21 -51.80 -4.56
C LEU A 2 -11.73 -51.04 -3.32
N LEU A 3 -11.02 -49.93 -3.49
CA LEU A 3 -10.66 -49.02 -2.40
C LEU A 3 -11.45 -47.71 -2.55
N MET A 4 -12.46 -47.59 -1.70
CA MET A 4 -13.17 -46.33 -1.43
C MET A 4 -12.23 -45.39 -0.68
N ASN A 5 -12.04 -44.17 -1.20
CA ASN A 5 -11.27 -43.12 -0.54
C ASN A 5 -12.20 -41.95 -0.25
N THR A 6 -12.85 -41.98 0.92
CA THR A 6 -13.70 -40.92 1.46
C THR A 6 -12.88 -40.06 2.39
N LEU A 7 -12.52 -38.85 1.95
CA LEU A 7 -12.05 -37.80 2.86
C LEU A 7 -13.16 -36.73 2.98
N PRO A 8 -13.65 -36.43 4.20
CA PRO A 8 -14.61 -35.36 4.39
C PRO A 8 -13.91 -34.00 4.34
N PHE A 9 -14.33 -33.20 3.38
CA PHE A 9 -14.03 -31.78 3.23
C PHE A 9 -14.75 -31.00 4.35
N TRP A 10 -14.11 -30.90 5.53
CA TRP A 10 -14.61 -30.13 6.68
C TRP A 10 -13.78 -28.84 6.84
N TRP A 11 -13.91 -27.93 5.88
CA TRP A 11 -13.41 -26.54 5.98
C TRP A 11 -14.60 -25.59 5.96
N GLY A 12 -15.34 -25.54 7.07
CA GLY A 12 -16.46 -24.62 7.22
C GLY A 12 -16.59 -24.19 8.66
N PHE A 13 -16.40 -22.89 8.90
CA PHE A 13 -16.77 -22.19 10.14
C PHE A 13 -15.90 -22.42 11.39
N PHE A 14 -14.60 -22.15 11.30
CA PHE A 14 -13.90 -21.53 12.43
C PHE A 14 -13.88 -20.01 12.20
N LEU A 15 -14.96 -19.35 12.60
CA LEU A 15 -14.91 -17.93 12.94
C LEU A 15 -13.87 -17.81 14.05
N LEU A 16 -12.70 -17.24 13.73
CA LEU A 16 -11.64 -16.90 14.67
C LEU A 16 -12.17 -15.89 15.70
N ALA A 17 -12.93 -16.37 16.68
CA ALA A 17 -12.83 -15.82 18.01
C ALA A 17 -11.43 -16.19 18.47
N ALA A 18 -10.46 -15.28 18.30
CA ALA A 18 -9.22 -15.40 19.04
C ALA A 18 -9.62 -15.61 20.50
N PRO A 19 -9.13 -16.68 21.18
CA PRO A 19 -9.44 -16.87 22.58
C PRO A 19 -9.07 -15.57 23.27
N VAL A 20 -10.04 -14.96 23.93
CA VAL A 20 -9.72 -13.93 24.93
C VAL A 20 -9.02 -14.72 26.02
N GLU A 21 -7.69 -14.73 25.99
CA GLU A 21 -6.83 -15.50 26.90
C GLU A 21 -6.96 -15.06 28.36
N ASP A 22 -7.73 -14.01 28.62
CA ASP A 22 -7.97 -13.44 29.92
C ASP A 22 -9.26 -13.98 30.53
N ALA A 23 -9.09 -14.87 31.52
CA ALA A 23 -10.20 -15.47 32.27
C ALA A 23 -11.06 -14.42 32.98
N GLU A 24 -10.48 -13.30 33.42
CA GLU A 24 -11.22 -12.24 34.09
C GLU A 24 -12.11 -11.47 33.11
N LEU A 25 -11.60 -11.18 31.91
CA LEU A 25 -12.40 -10.56 30.86
C LEU A 25 -13.59 -11.45 30.44
N GLN A 26 -13.40 -12.78 30.44
CA GLN A 26 -14.50 -13.72 30.20
C GLN A 26 -15.56 -13.70 31.31
N VAL A 27 -15.14 -13.57 32.58
CA VAL A 27 -16.07 -13.39 33.71
C VAL A 27 -16.86 -12.10 33.55
N PHE A 28 -16.20 -10.99 33.19
CA PHE A 28 -16.85 -9.71 32.90
C PHE A 28 -17.89 -9.84 31.77
N VAL A 29 -17.53 -10.48 30.64
CA VAL A 29 -18.43 -10.67 29.51
C VAL A 29 -19.68 -11.47 29.93
N LYS A 30 -19.49 -12.62 30.58
CA LYS A 30 -20.60 -13.45 31.07
C LYS A 30 -21.50 -12.70 32.05
N GLN A 31 -20.92 -11.87 32.91
CA GLN A 31 -21.67 -11.05 33.85
C GLN A 31 -22.55 -10.01 33.13
N CYS A 32 -22.02 -9.36 32.10
CA CYS A 32 -22.79 -8.42 31.26
C CYS A 32 -23.90 -9.11 30.47
N GLU A 33 -23.65 -10.32 29.96
CA GLU A 33 -24.64 -11.11 29.20
C GLU A 33 -25.82 -11.57 30.06
N ARG A 34 -25.61 -11.79 31.36
CA ARG A 34 -26.68 -12.11 32.34
C ARG A 34 -27.63 -10.95 32.65
N GLY A 35 -27.43 -9.77 32.04
CA GLY A 35 -28.29 -8.61 32.24
C GLY A 35 -28.00 -7.80 33.51
N ALA A 36 -26.90 -8.07 34.22
CA ALA A 36 -26.46 -7.30 35.38
C ALA A 36 -25.84 -5.95 34.98
N TYR A 37 -26.59 -5.09 34.28
CA TYR A 37 -26.07 -3.91 33.59
C TYR A 37 -25.39 -2.89 34.51
N ARG A 38 -25.87 -2.69 35.75
CA ARG A 38 -25.24 -1.79 36.72
C ARG A 38 -23.83 -2.28 37.08
N THR A 39 -23.71 -3.55 37.45
CA THR A 39 -22.41 -4.12 37.82
C THR A 39 -21.49 -4.23 36.61
N CYS A 40 -22.02 -4.61 35.45
CA CYS A 40 -21.28 -4.57 34.17
C CYS A 40 -20.72 -3.17 33.89
N ALA A 41 -21.51 -2.10 34.07
CA ALA A 41 -21.04 -0.74 33.85
C ALA A 41 -19.93 -0.33 34.83
N GLN A 42 -20.08 -0.67 36.11
CA GLN A 42 -19.08 -0.36 37.14
C GLN A 42 -17.77 -1.12 36.90
N THR A 43 -17.84 -2.43 36.66
CA THR A 43 -16.66 -3.25 36.38
C THR A 43 -15.99 -2.81 35.08
N GLY A 44 -16.76 -2.52 34.02
CA GLY A 44 -16.20 -2.05 32.75
C GLY A 44 -15.47 -0.71 32.86
N LEU A 45 -15.98 0.23 33.68
CA LEU A 45 -15.27 1.48 33.98
C LEU A 45 -13.96 1.22 34.74
N ASN A 46 -14.00 0.37 35.77
CA ASN A 46 -12.82 0.00 36.55
C ASN A 46 -11.72 -0.60 35.66
N TRP A 47 -12.11 -1.46 34.71
CA TRP A 47 -11.21 -2.03 33.71
C TRP A 47 -10.57 -0.95 32.84
N ILE A 48 -11.35 0.00 32.31
CA ILE A 48 -10.82 1.08 31.46
C ILE A 48 -9.90 2.05 32.24
N GLN A 49 -10.15 2.27 33.52
CA GLN A 49 -9.41 3.23 34.34
C GLN A 49 -8.11 2.68 34.93
N HIS A 50 -8.09 1.40 35.31
CA HIS A 50 -7.03 0.85 36.13
C HIS A 50 -6.21 -0.26 35.47
N HIS A 51 -6.60 -0.74 34.28
CA HIS A 51 -5.91 -1.85 33.62
C HIS A 51 -5.31 -1.42 32.28
N GLU A 52 -4.10 -1.92 32.01
CA GLU A 52 -3.47 -1.80 30.70
C GLU A 52 -4.07 -2.79 29.71
N LEU A 53 -5.23 -2.44 29.17
CA LEU A 53 -5.94 -3.30 28.22
C LEU A 53 -5.31 -3.24 26.82
N THR A 54 -5.09 -4.41 26.23
CA THR A 54 -4.77 -4.53 24.81
C THR A 54 -5.91 -3.98 23.95
N LYS A 55 -5.61 -3.62 22.70
CA LYS A 55 -6.63 -3.09 21.77
C LYS A 55 -7.86 -4.02 21.62
N PRO A 56 -7.72 -5.35 21.45
CA PRO A 56 -8.87 -6.26 21.41
C PRO A 56 -9.69 -6.27 22.71
N GLN A 57 -9.04 -6.22 23.88
CA GLN A 57 -9.73 -6.17 25.18
C GLN A 57 -10.50 -4.85 25.35
N LYS A 58 -9.89 -3.71 25.02
CA LYS A 58 -10.56 -2.39 25.04
C LYS A 58 -11.83 -2.38 24.19
N ARG A 59 -11.77 -2.96 22.99
CA ARG A 59 -12.94 -3.10 22.11
C ARG A 59 -14.07 -3.86 22.80
N VAL A 60 -13.77 -5.01 23.42
CA VAL A 60 -14.77 -5.82 24.12
C VAL A 60 -15.38 -5.04 25.28
N VAL A 61 -14.55 -4.43 26.13
CA VAL A 61 -15.02 -3.67 27.30
C VAL A 61 -15.87 -2.48 26.89
N LEU A 62 -15.44 -1.66 25.93
CA LEU A 62 -16.20 -0.50 25.45
C LEU A 62 -17.53 -0.89 24.80
N THR A 63 -17.56 -2.03 24.10
CA THR A 63 -18.80 -2.58 23.53
C THR A 63 -19.82 -2.93 24.62
N TYR A 64 -19.39 -3.66 25.65
CA TYR A 64 -20.28 -4.03 26.76
C TYR A 64 -20.67 -2.83 27.62
N LEU A 65 -19.75 -1.89 27.83
CA LEU A 65 -19.99 -0.67 28.60
C LEU A 65 -21.05 0.22 27.94
N SER A 66 -20.92 0.48 26.64
CA SER A 66 -21.90 1.25 25.88
C SER A 66 -23.28 0.58 25.88
N ARG A 67 -23.32 -0.75 25.74
CA ARG A 67 -24.57 -1.54 25.85
C ARG A 67 -25.20 -1.38 27.24
N ALA A 68 -24.43 -1.58 28.31
CA ALA A 68 -24.92 -1.48 29.68
C ALA A 68 -25.50 -0.10 29.97
N TYR A 69 -24.81 0.98 29.57
CA TYR A 69 -25.31 2.34 29.78
C TYR A 69 -26.57 2.67 28.99
N MET A 70 -26.71 2.13 27.77
CA MET A 70 -27.94 2.25 27.01
C MET A 70 -29.13 1.58 27.73
N PHE A 71 -28.94 0.38 28.30
CA PHE A 71 -29.98 -0.30 29.08
C PHE A 71 -30.31 0.42 30.39
N LEU A 72 -29.34 1.10 30.99
CA LEU A 72 -29.54 1.94 32.17
C LEU A 72 -30.15 3.32 31.86
N GLY A 73 -30.48 3.62 30.59
CA GLY A 73 -31.04 4.91 30.17
C GLY A 73 -30.03 6.07 30.11
N ARG A 74 -28.74 5.82 30.37
CA ARG A 74 -27.66 6.82 30.34
C ARG A 74 -27.04 6.95 28.95
N LYS A 75 -27.82 7.51 28.02
CA LYS A 75 -27.47 7.58 26.58
C LYS A 75 -26.22 8.44 26.29
N ASP A 76 -25.99 9.46 27.10
CA ASP A 76 -24.81 10.33 27.09
C ASP A 76 -23.52 9.52 27.35
N VAL A 77 -23.49 8.76 28.45
CA VAL A 77 -22.31 7.96 28.82
C VAL A 77 -22.12 6.80 27.84
N ALA A 78 -23.21 6.21 27.35
CA ALA A 78 -23.14 5.21 26.31
C ALA A 78 -22.55 5.76 25.01
N ARG A 79 -22.90 7.00 24.64
CA ARG A 79 -22.38 7.67 23.46
C ARG A 79 -20.87 7.87 23.60
N ASP A 80 -20.39 8.33 24.74
CA ASP A 80 -18.96 8.53 24.97
C ASP A 80 -18.17 7.22 24.90
N ALA A 81 -18.68 6.14 25.51
CA ALA A 81 -18.07 4.81 25.40
C ALA A 81 -18.03 4.34 23.93
N MET A 82 -19.08 4.63 23.16
CA MET A 82 -19.16 4.28 21.74
C MET A 82 -18.24 5.14 20.87
N LYS A 83 -18.08 6.44 21.17
CA LYS A 83 -17.10 7.32 20.51
C LYS A 83 -15.68 6.78 20.68
N ARG A 84 -15.29 6.45 21.91
CA ARG A 84 -14.00 5.82 22.22
C ARG A 84 -13.79 4.51 21.46
N LEU A 85 -14.86 3.72 21.29
CA LEU A 85 -14.81 2.49 20.49
C LEU A 85 -14.55 2.78 19.00
N VAL A 86 -15.23 3.78 18.43
CA VAL A 86 -15.02 4.19 17.03
C VAL A 86 -13.64 4.81 16.85
N GLU A 87 -13.16 5.62 17.78
CA GLU A 87 -11.78 6.17 17.76
C GLU A 87 -10.74 5.05 17.81
N LEU A 88 -10.97 4.00 18.61
CA LEU A 88 -10.10 2.84 18.70
C LEU A 88 -10.09 2.03 17.38
N GLU A 89 -11.25 1.86 16.74
CA GLU A 89 -11.42 1.13 15.48
C GLU A 89 -12.33 1.88 14.49
N PRO A 90 -11.83 2.91 13.78
CA PRO A 90 -12.68 3.76 12.92
C PRO A 90 -13.35 2.99 11.76
N CYS A 91 -12.69 1.91 11.34
CA CYS A 91 -13.14 1.03 10.27
C CYS A 91 -14.14 -0.04 10.72
N LEU A 92 -14.47 -0.13 12.01
CA LEU A 92 -15.49 -1.05 12.51
C LEU A 92 -16.85 -0.63 11.93
N ARG A 93 -17.40 -1.45 11.02
CA ARG A 93 -18.68 -1.15 10.34
C ARG A 93 -19.88 -1.62 11.13
N GLU A 94 -19.72 -2.72 11.84
CA GLU A 94 -20.75 -3.36 12.65
C GLU A 94 -20.11 -3.98 13.88
N ILE A 95 -20.85 -3.99 14.98
CA ILE A 95 -20.47 -4.69 16.19
C ILE A 95 -21.29 -5.99 16.24
N PRO A 96 -20.63 -7.16 16.23
CA PRO A 96 -21.31 -8.45 16.33
C PRO A 96 -22.28 -8.50 17.50
N GLY A 97 -23.47 -9.05 17.28
CA GLY A 97 -24.50 -9.18 18.31
C GLY A 97 -25.35 -7.92 18.58
N LEU A 98 -25.00 -6.75 18.04
CA LEU A 98 -25.89 -5.58 18.13
C LEU A 98 -27.09 -5.70 17.20
N ARG A 99 -28.29 -5.49 17.76
CA ARG A 99 -29.58 -5.55 17.07
C ARG A 99 -30.44 -4.31 17.39
N GLY A 100 -31.42 -4.04 16.52
CA GLY A 100 -32.44 -3.01 16.73
C GLY A 100 -31.87 -1.61 16.98
N GLN A 101 -32.39 -0.94 18.00
CA GLN A 101 -32.01 0.43 18.37
C GLN A 101 -30.51 0.59 18.66
N MET A 102 -29.85 -0.45 19.18
CA MET A 102 -28.43 -0.39 19.50
C MET A 102 -27.56 -0.31 18.23
N ARG A 103 -27.96 -1.00 17.15
CA ARG A 103 -27.28 -0.92 15.86
C ARG A 103 -27.41 0.48 15.27
N VAL A 104 -28.62 1.04 15.30
CA VAL A 104 -28.87 2.43 14.84
C VAL A 104 -28.07 3.43 15.67
N PHE A 105 -28.05 3.26 16.99
CA PHE A 105 -27.26 4.08 17.90
C PHE A 105 -25.76 4.06 17.54
N PHE A 106 -25.20 2.87 17.32
CA PHE A 106 -23.81 2.73 16.88
C PHE A 106 -23.54 3.45 15.55
N HIS A 107 -24.38 3.24 14.52
CA HIS A 107 -24.19 3.91 13.22
C HIS A 107 -24.25 5.43 13.32
N ASN A 108 -25.12 5.98 14.16
CA ASN A 108 -25.21 7.43 14.38
C ASN A 108 -23.94 7.98 15.03
N VAL A 109 -23.46 7.34 16.10
CA VAL A 109 -22.21 7.75 16.77
C VAL A 109 -21.02 7.61 15.82
N ARG A 110 -20.94 6.49 15.09
CA ARG A 110 -19.91 6.26 14.08
C ARG A 110 -19.92 7.35 13.02
N SER A 111 -21.09 7.69 12.48
CA SER A 111 -21.19 8.75 11.47
C SER A 111 -20.77 10.11 12.01
N GLU A 112 -21.04 10.42 13.28
CA GLU A 112 -20.60 11.66 13.92
C GLU A 112 -19.07 11.73 14.00
N VAL A 113 -18.43 10.67 14.49
CA VAL A 113 -16.96 10.60 14.59
C VAL A 113 -16.32 10.65 13.20
N LEU A 114 -16.85 9.94 12.21
CA LEU A 114 -16.25 9.96 10.87
C LEU A 114 -16.43 11.29 10.13
N LYS A 115 -17.41 12.12 10.52
CA LYS A 115 -17.60 13.46 9.95
C LYS A 115 -16.55 14.46 10.41
N SER A 116 -15.84 14.20 11.51
CA SER A 116 -14.76 15.10 11.95
C SER A 116 -13.50 14.96 11.10
N ASP A 117 -13.39 13.90 10.31
CA ASP A 117 -12.29 13.75 9.36
C ASP A 117 -12.53 14.62 8.13
N THR A 118 -11.51 15.41 7.79
CA THR A 118 -11.62 16.52 6.84
C THR A 118 -11.19 16.19 5.40
N GLY A 119 -10.34 15.17 5.19
CA GLY A 119 -9.76 14.86 3.87
C GLY A 119 -9.74 13.39 3.48
N PRO A 120 -9.76 13.06 2.17
CA PRO A 120 -9.42 11.71 1.72
C PRO A 120 -7.97 11.35 2.10
N PRO A 121 -7.60 10.06 2.07
CA PRO A 121 -6.22 9.65 2.27
C PRO A 121 -5.24 10.39 1.35
N ILE A 122 -4.06 10.73 1.85
CA ILE A 122 -2.96 11.24 1.04
C ILE A 122 -2.22 10.03 0.46
N LEU A 123 -2.21 9.92 -0.87
CA LEU A 123 -1.58 8.83 -1.61
C LEU A 123 -0.41 9.38 -2.44
N SER A 124 0.81 8.94 -2.13
CA SER A 124 2.03 9.25 -2.88
C SER A 124 2.62 7.99 -3.49
N HIS A 125 2.96 8.06 -4.78
CA HIS A 125 3.48 6.93 -5.54
C HIS A 125 4.38 7.44 -6.67
N THR A 126 5.57 6.85 -6.80
CA THR A 126 6.44 7.06 -7.95
C THR A 126 6.08 6.05 -9.04
N PRO A 127 5.59 6.49 -10.22
CA PRO A 127 5.20 5.59 -11.29
C PRO A 127 6.34 4.66 -11.70
N VAL A 128 6.08 3.36 -11.69
CA VAL A 128 6.94 2.37 -12.34
C VAL A 128 6.62 2.44 -13.82
N THR A 129 7.61 2.71 -14.67
CA THR A 129 7.45 2.76 -16.13
C THR A 129 8.09 1.57 -16.82
N TYR A 130 8.93 0.85 -16.08
CA TYR A 130 9.75 -0.25 -16.59
C TYR A 130 9.91 -1.33 -15.54
N GLU A 131 9.83 -2.60 -15.97
CA GLU A 131 10.04 -3.75 -15.11
C GLU A 131 10.79 -4.87 -15.82
N ASP A 132 11.79 -5.43 -15.13
CA ASP A 132 12.60 -6.54 -15.63
C ASP A 132 11.98 -7.88 -15.22
N LEU A 133 11.53 -8.67 -16.20
CA LEU A 133 10.97 -10.01 -15.96
C LEU A 133 12.04 -11.05 -15.53
N SER A 134 13.31 -10.66 -15.41
CA SER A 134 14.32 -11.47 -14.72
C SER A 134 14.02 -11.56 -13.21
N LYS A 135 13.41 -10.53 -12.63
CA LYS A 135 12.96 -10.53 -11.24
C LYS A 135 11.80 -11.51 -11.03
N PRO A 136 11.65 -12.08 -9.82
CA PRO A 136 10.64 -13.10 -9.57
C PRO A 136 9.21 -12.56 -9.75
N LYS A 137 8.93 -11.32 -9.31
CA LYS A 137 7.62 -10.66 -9.40
C LYS A 137 7.79 -9.14 -9.46
N PRO A 138 7.02 -8.42 -10.30
CA PRO A 138 6.93 -6.97 -10.23
C PRO A 138 6.33 -6.52 -8.90
N ILE A 139 6.93 -5.51 -8.29
CA ILE A 139 6.51 -4.95 -7.01
C ILE A 139 6.09 -3.50 -7.23
N ILE A 140 4.87 -3.16 -6.82
CA ILE A 140 4.35 -1.80 -6.84
C ILE A 140 4.24 -1.32 -5.40
N GLU A 141 4.79 -0.13 -5.14
CA GLU A 141 4.85 0.46 -3.80
C GLU A 141 4.15 1.82 -3.78
N ALA A 142 3.48 2.13 -2.68
CA ALA A 142 2.88 3.44 -2.43
C ALA A 142 3.01 3.82 -0.96
N LYS A 143 3.07 5.14 -0.70
CA LYS A 143 2.95 5.70 0.64
C LYS A 143 1.54 6.24 0.82
N VAL A 144 0.83 5.78 1.84
CA VAL A 144 -0.56 6.20 2.11
C VAL A 144 -0.70 6.61 3.57
N THR A 145 -1.17 7.84 3.80
CA THR A 145 -1.45 8.40 5.13
C THR A 145 -2.86 8.96 5.19
N ASP A 146 -3.45 9.00 6.37
CA ASP A 146 -4.81 9.49 6.63
C ASP A 146 -4.87 9.99 8.09
N GLU A 147 -5.67 11.02 8.37
CA GLU A 147 -5.77 11.60 9.72
C GLU A 147 -6.43 10.63 10.70
N MET A 148 -7.41 9.85 10.24
CA MET A 148 -8.04 8.82 11.07
C MET A 148 -7.41 7.46 10.83
N LYS A 149 -7.70 6.84 9.68
CA LYS A 149 -7.25 5.50 9.37
C LYS A 149 -7.54 5.13 7.91
N VAL A 150 -6.49 4.64 7.24
CA VAL A 150 -6.59 3.95 5.95
C VAL A 150 -7.32 2.61 6.13
N MET A 151 -8.43 2.43 5.40
CA MET A 151 -9.23 1.20 5.38
C MET A 151 -8.64 0.15 4.44
N ASP A 152 -8.39 0.52 3.19
CA ASP A 152 -7.77 -0.37 2.21
C ASP A 152 -6.95 0.41 1.18
N VAL A 153 -5.94 -0.28 0.64
CA VAL A 153 -5.17 0.17 -0.51
C VAL A 153 -5.19 -0.96 -1.54
N MET A 154 -5.62 -0.63 -2.75
CA MET A 154 -5.81 -1.60 -3.83
C MET A 154 -5.07 -1.16 -5.08
N LEU A 155 -4.34 -2.11 -5.67
CA LEU A 155 -3.74 -2.02 -6.98
C LEU A 155 -4.70 -2.60 -8.01
N PHE A 156 -4.99 -1.84 -9.05
CA PHE A 156 -5.79 -2.28 -10.20
C PHE A 156 -4.86 -2.41 -11.40
N TYR A 157 -4.79 -3.58 -12.03
CA TYR A 157 -3.93 -3.80 -13.21
C TYR A 157 -4.66 -4.52 -14.35
N ARG A 158 -4.25 -4.27 -15.60
CA ARG A 158 -4.71 -4.99 -16.80
C ARG A 158 -3.58 -5.14 -17.81
N THR A 159 -3.66 -6.16 -18.66
CA THR A 159 -2.61 -6.49 -19.64
C THR A 159 -2.99 -6.17 -21.08
N ARG A 160 -4.22 -5.69 -21.30
CA ARG A 160 -4.72 -5.21 -22.60
C ARG A 160 -5.47 -3.90 -22.38
N PRO A 161 -5.31 -2.88 -23.24
CA PRO A 161 -5.97 -1.59 -23.08
C PRO A 161 -7.51 -1.65 -23.03
N SER A 162 -8.13 -2.61 -23.72
CA SER A 162 -9.60 -2.84 -23.68
C SER A 162 -10.03 -3.88 -22.63
N GLY A 163 -9.10 -4.38 -21.82
CA GLY A 163 -9.38 -5.42 -20.83
C GLY A 163 -9.96 -4.87 -19.52
N MET A 164 -10.62 -5.75 -18.75
CA MET A 164 -11.03 -5.48 -17.38
C MET A 164 -9.84 -5.42 -16.42
N TYR A 165 -9.90 -4.52 -15.44
CA TYR A 165 -8.91 -4.44 -14.37
C TYR A 165 -9.08 -5.59 -13.37
N ARG A 166 -7.97 -6.25 -13.08
CA ARG A 166 -7.83 -7.17 -11.95
C ARG A 166 -7.39 -6.38 -10.72
N GLN A 167 -7.77 -6.84 -9.54
CA GLN A 167 -7.53 -6.14 -8.28
C GLN A 167 -6.57 -6.95 -7.41
N VAL A 168 -5.64 -6.27 -6.74
CA VAL A 168 -4.72 -6.84 -5.76
C VAL A 168 -4.71 -5.94 -4.54
N THR A 169 -5.00 -6.49 -3.36
CA THR A 169 -4.85 -5.77 -2.10
C THR A 169 -3.38 -5.50 -1.83
N MET A 170 -3.01 -4.24 -1.61
CA MET A 170 -1.67 -3.88 -1.16
C MET A 170 -1.57 -4.13 0.34
N LYS A 171 -0.49 -4.78 0.78
CA LYS A 171 -0.22 -5.05 2.19
C LYS A 171 0.55 -3.90 2.78
N GLN A 172 0.14 -3.44 3.96
CA GLN A 172 0.92 -2.53 4.77
C GLN A 172 2.15 -3.30 5.30
N GLU A 173 3.35 -2.76 5.09
CA GLU A 173 4.58 -3.33 5.64
C GLU A 173 4.98 -2.56 6.91
N GLU A 174 5.63 -1.41 6.74
CA GLU A 174 6.08 -0.55 7.83
C GLU A 174 5.48 0.84 7.70
N GLY A 175 4.99 1.39 8.81
CA GLY A 175 4.42 2.73 8.87
C GLY A 175 3.36 2.95 7.80
N SER A 176 3.58 3.89 6.88
CA SER A 176 2.67 4.24 5.79
C SER A 176 2.98 3.56 4.46
N ARG A 177 3.90 2.57 4.41
CA ARG A 177 4.32 1.90 3.17
C ARG A 177 3.40 0.72 2.86
N TYR A 178 2.86 0.72 1.64
CA TYR A 178 2.00 -0.33 1.10
C TYR A 178 2.63 -0.94 -0.14
N VAL A 179 2.57 -2.27 -0.23
CA VAL A 179 3.22 -3.04 -1.29
C VAL A 179 2.25 -4.07 -1.88
N ALA A 180 2.24 -4.20 -3.21
CA ALA A 180 1.58 -5.31 -3.90
C ALA A 180 2.51 -5.93 -4.94
N SER A 181 2.41 -7.25 -5.10
CA SER A 181 3.09 -7.98 -6.17
C SER A 181 2.10 -8.44 -7.24
N ILE A 182 2.45 -8.23 -8.51
CA ILE A 182 1.63 -8.71 -9.63
C ILE A 182 2.06 -10.15 -9.98
N PRO A 183 1.14 -11.12 -10.08
CA PRO A 183 1.51 -12.49 -10.42
C PRO A 183 2.19 -12.58 -11.79
N ARG A 184 3.41 -13.13 -11.84
CA ARG A 184 4.19 -13.28 -13.10
C ARG A 184 3.42 -14.02 -14.19
N LYS A 185 2.64 -15.05 -13.83
CA LYS A 185 1.80 -15.80 -14.77
C LYS A 185 0.82 -14.90 -15.52
N ALA A 186 0.34 -13.82 -14.90
CA ALA A 186 -0.55 -12.86 -15.54
C ALA A 186 0.14 -12.01 -16.61
N LEU A 187 1.48 -11.92 -16.58
CA LEU A 187 2.29 -11.06 -17.44
C LEU A 187 3.04 -11.83 -18.53
N GLN A 188 2.87 -13.16 -18.61
CA GLN A 188 3.51 -13.97 -19.66
C GLN A 188 3.01 -13.56 -21.05
N GLY A 189 3.95 -13.28 -21.97
CA GLY A 189 3.64 -12.82 -23.33
C GLY A 189 3.12 -11.39 -23.44
N VAL A 190 3.08 -10.64 -22.32
CA VAL A 190 2.64 -9.24 -22.28
C VAL A 190 3.87 -8.33 -22.46
N LYS A 191 3.77 -7.34 -23.35
CA LYS A 191 4.82 -6.33 -23.55
C LYS A 191 4.61 -5.08 -22.69
N VAL A 192 3.36 -4.70 -22.49
CA VAL A 192 2.97 -3.53 -21.71
C VAL A 192 1.76 -3.90 -20.87
N PHE A 193 1.80 -3.57 -19.58
CA PHE A 193 0.61 -3.62 -18.72
C PHE A 193 0.31 -2.24 -18.15
N GLU A 194 -0.94 -2.06 -17.72
CA GLU A 194 -1.47 -0.81 -17.20
C GLU A 194 -1.90 -0.99 -15.76
N TYR A 195 -1.67 -0.01 -14.91
CA TYR A 195 -2.14 -0.04 -13.53
C TYR A 195 -2.52 1.34 -12.98
N PHE A 196 -3.30 1.34 -11.90
CA PHE A 196 -3.52 2.50 -11.04
C PHE A 196 -3.70 2.04 -9.60
N ILE A 197 -3.50 2.94 -8.65
CA ILE A 197 -3.65 2.64 -7.22
C ILE A 197 -4.82 3.44 -6.67
N ARG A 198 -5.55 2.84 -5.72
CA ARG A 198 -6.63 3.49 -4.99
C ARG A 198 -6.47 3.22 -3.50
N ALA A 199 -6.52 4.27 -2.70
CA ALA A 199 -6.68 4.17 -1.25
C ALA A 199 -8.09 4.58 -0.84
N ARG A 200 -8.57 3.99 0.25
CA ARG A 200 -9.80 4.38 0.95
C ARG A 200 -9.56 4.51 2.44
N ASP A 201 -10.24 5.44 3.06
CA ASP A 201 -10.35 5.57 4.51
C ASP A 201 -11.59 4.85 5.06
N CYS A 202 -11.78 4.94 6.38
CA CYS A 202 -12.95 4.37 7.05
C CYS A 202 -14.26 5.17 6.83
N ALA A 203 -14.17 6.41 6.34
CA ALA A 203 -15.28 7.27 5.91
C ALA A 203 -15.68 7.03 4.43
N LEU A 204 -15.03 6.09 3.75
CA LEU A 204 -15.20 5.72 2.35
C LEU A 204 -14.80 6.78 1.32
N ARG A 205 -14.04 7.82 1.70
CA ARG A 205 -13.43 8.73 0.71
C ARG A 205 -12.29 8.01 0.00
N VAL A 206 -11.96 8.50 -1.20
CA VAL A 206 -11.10 7.80 -2.14
C VAL A 206 -9.99 8.72 -2.62
N ALA A 207 -8.75 8.22 -2.59
CA ALA A 207 -7.61 8.82 -3.27
C ALA A 207 -7.06 7.86 -4.32
N ARG A 208 -6.50 8.39 -5.42
CA ARG A 208 -5.99 7.58 -6.54
C ARG A 208 -4.73 8.19 -7.14
N THR A 209 -3.86 7.33 -7.66
CA THR A 209 -2.82 7.70 -8.64
C THR A 209 -3.14 7.06 -9.98
N GLY A 210 -3.47 7.92 -10.95
CA GLY A 210 -4.04 7.51 -12.23
C GLY A 210 -5.51 7.09 -12.15
N GLY A 211 -5.97 6.36 -13.15
CA GLY A 211 -7.31 5.79 -13.19
C GLY A 211 -7.57 5.05 -14.50
N PRO A 212 -8.79 4.53 -14.71
CA PRO A 212 -9.15 3.90 -15.99
C PRO A 212 -8.87 4.75 -17.25
N PRO A 213 -9.12 6.09 -17.28
CA PRO A 213 -8.80 6.91 -18.44
C PRO A 213 -7.32 7.32 -18.53
N SER A 214 -6.58 7.23 -17.43
CA SER A 214 -5.17 7.65 -17.33
C SER A 214 -4.34 6.69 -16.48
N PRO A 215 -4.19 5.42 -16.91
CA PRO A 215 -3.41 4.46 -16.15
C PRO A 215 -1.91 4.66 -16.35
N THR A 216 -1.11 4.24 -15.37
CA THR A 216 0.33 4.11 -15.53
C THR A 216 0.63 2.92 -16.45
N LYS A 217 1.46 3.14 -17.48
CA LYS A 217 1.91 2.11 -18.41
C LYS A 217 3.29 1.63 -18.01
N VAL A 218 3.44 0.30 -17.90
CA VAL A 218 4.71 -0.35 -17.58
C VAL A 218 5.15 -1.20 -18.75
N VAL A 219 6.35 -0.94 -19.25
CA VAL A 219 6.98 -1.77 -20.28
C VAL A 219 7.70 -2.94 -19.61
N LEU A 220 7.43 -4.15 -20.11
CA LEU A 220 8.06 -5.39 -19.64
C LEU A 220 9.20 -5.77 -20.59
N GLU A 221 10.40 -5.98 -20.06
CA GLU A 221 11.51 -6.54 -20.86
C GLU A 221 11.60 -8.06 -20.65
N GLY A 222 11.64 -8.80 -21.77
CA GLY A 222 11.96 -10.22 -21.76
C GLY A 222 13.48 -10.44 -21.68
N LYS A 223 13.89 -11.64 -21.24
CA LYS A 223 15.28 -12.11 -21.41
C LYS A 223 15.60 -12.19 -22.92
N GLY A 224 16.07 -11.10 -23.51
CA GLY A 224 16.40 -11.04 -24.94
C GLY A 224 16.64 -9.63 -25.46
N SER A 225 17.88 -9.15 -25.30
CA SER A 225 18.52 -8.11 -26.13
C SER A 225 17.94 -6.68 -26.17
N GLY A 226 17.64 -6.03 -25.03
CA GLY A 226 17.15 -4.64 -25.03
C GLY A 226 17.68 -3.69 -23.94
N GLY A 227 18.26 -4.20 -22.84
CA GLY A 227 18.47 -3.43 -21.60
C GLY A 227 19.19 -2.09 -21.71
N ARG A 228 20.02 -1.88 -22.73
CA ARG A 228 20.74 -0.62 -22.95
C ARG A 228 19.87 0.49 -23.54
N GLN A 229 18.94 0.14 -24.45
CA GLN A 229 18.00 1.12 -25.03
C GLN A 229 16.96 1.59 -24.01
N VAL A 230 16.50 0.71 -23.12
CA VAL A 230 15.50 1.09 -22.13
C VAL A 230 16.09 1.94 -21.01
N LEU A 231 17.28 1.61 -20.49
CA LEU A 231 18.00 2.51 -19.58
C LEU A 231 18.16 3.91 -20.19
N GLY A 232 18.54 3.99 -21.48
CA GLY A 232 18.68 5.27 -22.17
C GLY A 232 17.40 6.13 -22.16
N SER A 233 16.24 5.51 -22.34
CA SER A 233 14.93 6.21 -22.27
C SER A 233 14.54 6.64 -20.85
N ILE A 234 14.91 5.87 -19.83
CA ILE A 234 14.64 6.21 -18.42
C ILE A 234 15.52 7.38 -17.99
N PHE A 235 16.81 7.36 -18.30
CA PHE A 235 17.74 8.43 -17.92
C PHE A 235 17.43 9.75 -18.64
N THR A 236 16.97 9.71 -19.90
CA THR A 236 16.50 10.91 -20.61
C THR A 236 15.24 11.51 -20.00
N SER A 237 14.23 10.69 -19.69
CA SER A 237 12.98 11.18 -19.08
C SER A 237 13.18 11.70 -17.65
N LEU A 238 13.97 10.99 -16.83
CA LEU A 238 14.33 11.45 -15.48
C LEU A 238 15.12 12.76 -15.53
N GLY A 239 16.03 12.88 -16.50
CA GLY A 239 16.81 14.09 -16.73
C GLY A 239 15.94 15.31 -17.03
N VAL A 240 14.96 15.18 -17.93
CA VAL A 240 14.02 16.26 -18.26
C VAL A 240 13.21 16.68 -17.04
N VAL A 241 12.70 15.73 -16.24
CA VAL A 241 11.92 16.05 -15.03
C VAL A 241 12.76 16.81 -14.01
N MET A 242 14.02 16.42 -13.81
CA MET A 242 14.92 17.13 -12.88
C MET A 242 15.28 18.54 -13.36
N VAL A 243 15.49 18.76 -14.67
CA VAL A 243 15.71 20.11 -15.23
C VAL A 243 14.49 21.00 -15.01
N VAL A 244 13.27 20.49 -15.25
CA VAL A 244 12.04 21.25 -15.00
C VAL A 244 11.88 21.56 -13.51
N GLY A 245 12.14 20.60 -12.62
CA GLY A 245 12.11 20.82 -11.17
C GLY A 245 13.14 21.86 -10.69
N GLY A 246 14.34 21.87 -11.29
CA GLY A 246 15.34 22.91 -11.08
C GLY A 246 14.83 24.29 -11.50
N GLY A 247 14.22 24.39 -12.68
CA GLY A 247 13.60 25.63 -13.18
C GLY A 247 12.47 26.17 -12.28
N VAL A 248 11.59 25.30 -11.77
CA VAL A 248 10.54 25.68 -10.82
C VAL A 248 11.12 26.19 -9.50
N SER A 249 12.23 25.60 -9.03
CA SER A 249 12.92 26.05 -7.81
C SER A 249 13.54 27.45 -8.00
N PHE A 250 14.10 27.73 -9.18
CA PHE A 250 14.55 29.09 -9.52
C PHE A 250 13.39 30.09 -9.64
N TYR A 251 12.24 29.68 -10.15
CA TYR A 251 11.06 30.53 -10.17
C TYR A 251 10.57 30.86 -8.75
N ALA A 252 10.52 29.87 -7.85
CA ALA A 252 10.17 30.08 -6.45
C ALA A 252 11.17 31.00 -5.72
N SER A 253 12.47 30.89 -6.02
CA SER A 253 13.48 31.78 -5.46
C SER A 253 13.30 33.24 -5.93
N ALA A 254 12.86 33.46 -7.17
CA ALA A 254 12.54 34.79 -7.68
C ALA A 254 11.37 35.46 -6.93
N ILE A 255 10.33 34.69 -6.57
CA ILE A 255 9.20 35.19 -5.79
C ILE A 255 9.64 35.59 -4.37
N GLU A 256 10.44 34.75 -3.70
CA GLU A 256 10.96 35.07 -2.35
C GLU A 256 11.92 36.27 -2.38
N PHE A 257 12.70 36.44 -3.45
CA PHE A 257 13.56 37.61 -3.64
C PHE A 257 12.75 38.92 -3.66
N GLU A 258 11.57 38.92 -4.28
CA GLU A 258 10.70 40.09 -4.30
C GLU A 258 10.14 40.44 -2.91
N LYS A 259 9.86 39.42 -2.07
CA LYS A 259 9.47 39.62 -0.67
C LYS A 259 10.61 40.22 0.15
N ILE A 260 11.84 39.74 -0.03
CA ILE A 260 13.03 40.27 0.63
C ILE A 260 13.21 41.76 0.29
N ARG A 261 12.96 42.17 -0.96
CA ARG A 261 13.08 43.57 -1.39
C ARG A 261 12.06 44.51 -0.73
N LYS A 262 10.88 44.01 -0.37
CA LYS A 262 9.78 44.80 0.23
C LYS A 262 9.89 44.87 1.76
N LEU A 263 10.54 43.88 2.38
CA LEU A 263 10.71 43.80 3.83
C LEU A 263 12.01 44.50 4.23
N ASN A 264 11.97 45.81 4.44
CA ASN A 264 13.13 46.57 4.92
C ASN A 264 13.33 46.32 6.44
N ASP A 265 14.48 45.76 6.82
CA ASP A 265 14.97 45.48 8.19
C ASP A 265 13.98 44.83 9.20
N SER A 266 13.03 44.03 8.70
CA SER A 266 12.19 43.20 9.58
C SER A 266 12.92 41.91 9.98
N PRO A 267 12.76 41.41 11.23
CA PRO A 267 13.29 40.11 11.65
C PRO A 267 12.80 38.93 10.78
N SER A 268 11.74 39.12 9.98
CA SER A 268 11.27 38.14 8.99
C SER A 268 12.21 37.97 7.77
N VAL A 269 13.19 38.87 7.58
CA VAL A 269 14.14 38.84 6.44
C VAL A 269 15.09 37.65 6.54
N THR A 270 15.48 37.23 7.74
CA THR A 270 16.40 36.10 7.94
C THR A 270 15.78 34.79 7.46
N THR A 271 14.53 34.51 7.85
CA THR A 271 13.78 33.31 7.40
C THR A 271 13.58 33.32 5.88
N ALA A 272 13.32 34.47 5.27
CA ALA A 272 13.18 34.58 3.82
C ALA A 272 14.52 34.31 3.10
N ARG A 273 15.64 34.79 3.65
CA ARG A 273 16.99 34.58 3.10
C ARG A 273 17.43 33.11 3.16
N GLU A 274 17.06 32.39 4.22
CA GLU A 274 17.30 30.94 4.33
C GLU A 274 16.52 30.16 3.28
N ARG A 275 15.22 30.46 3.10
CA ARG A 275 14.39 29.83 2.06
C ARG A 275 14.91 30.11 0.65
N PHE A 276 15.31 31.35 0.37
CA PHE A 276 15.93 31.73 -0.90
C PHE A 276 17.18 30.90 -1.20
N THR A 277 18.08 30.77 -0.22
CA THR A 277 19.33 30.00 -0.37
C THR A 277 19.04 28.52 -0.62
N MET A 278 18.08 27.95 0.11
CA MET A 278 17.63 26.57 -0.10
C MET A 278 17.08 26.35 -1.52
N TYR A 279 16.25 27.27 -2.03
CA TYR A 279 15.72 27.16 -3.40
C TYR A 279 16.79 27.29 -4.48
N GLN A 280 17.82 28.12 -4.28
CA GLN A 280 18.97 28.21 -5.19
C GLN A 280 19.76 26.89 -5.23
N ILE A 281 20.03 26.28 -4.07
CA ILE A 281 20.74 24.98 -3.99
C ILE A 281 19.92 23.89 -4.68
N LEU A 282 18.62 23.82 -4.43
CA LEU A 282 17.72 22.86 -5.09
C LEU A 282 17.62 23.11 -6.60
N GLY A 283 17.59 24.37 -7.03
CA GLY A 283 17.59 24.77 -8.43
C GLY A 283 18.83 24.28 -9.18
N TRP A 284 20.02 24.59 -8.67
CA TRP A 284 21.29 24.18 -9.29
C TRP A 284 21.49 22.67 -9.26
N SER A 285 21.24 22.01 -8.12
CA SER A 285 21.38 20.55 -8.03
C SER A 285 20.43 19.81 -8.98
N GLY A 286 19.17 20.24 -9.06
CA GLY A 286 18.19 19.68 -10.01
C GLY A 286 18.61 19.88 -11.47
N THR A 287 19.11 21.06 -11.83
CA THR A 287 19.52 21.38 -13.21
C THR A 287 20.76 20.59 -13.63
N ILE A 288 21.78 20.53 -12.77
CA ILE A 288 23.05 19.82 -13.07
C ILE A 288 22.81 18.31 -13.17
N LEU A 289 22.11 17.72 -12.20
CA LEU A 289 21.79 16.29 -12.21
C LEU A 289 20.88 15.93 -13.40
N GLY A 290 19.90 16.78 -13.70
CA GLY A 290 18.99 16.59 -14.83
C GLY A 290 19.70 16.64 -16.18
N ALA A 291 20.58 17.62 -16.40
CA ALA A 291 21.39 17.69 -17.61
C ALA A 291 22.31 16.48 -17.76
N GLY A 292 22.99 16.07 -16.68
CA GLY A 292 23.86 14.89 -16.66
C GLY A 292 23.11 13.60 -17.00
N ALA A 293 21.93 13.37 -16.40
CA ALA A 293 21.09 12.22 -16.69
C ALA A 293 20.59 12.22 -18.15
N THR A 294 20.27 13.39 -18.70
CA THR A 294 19.81 13.51 -20.09
C THR A 294 20.92 13.13 -21.08
N VAL A 295 22.14 13.65 -20.88
CA VAL A 295 23.30 13.33 -21.73
C VAL A 295 23.66 11.85 -21.62
N PHE A 296 23.68 11.29 -20.41
CA PHE A 296 23.96 9.88 -20.18
C PHE A 296 22.91 8.97 -20.83
N GLY A 297 21.62 9.32 -20.71
CA GLY A 297 20.54 8.59 -21.37
C GLY A 297 20.67 8.62 -22.90
N ALA A 298 20.98 9.79 -23.48
CA ALA A 298 21.20 9.93 -24.92
C ALA A 298 22.41 9.09 -25.39
N TYR A 299 23.51 9.06 -24.62
CA TYR A 299 24.67 8.23 -24.92
C TYR A 299 24.34 6.74 -24.94
N LEU A 300 23.54 6.25 -23.99
CA LEU A 300 23.10 4.86 -23.96
C LEU A 300 22.19 4.51 -25.15
N LEU A 301 21.38 5.44 -25.64
CA LEU A 301 20.55 5.25 -26.84
C LEU A 301 21.38 5.20 -28.13
N LEU A 302 22.45 5.99 -28.23
CA LEU A 302 23.24 6.14 -29.45
C LEU A 302 24.35 5.07 -29.60
N THR A 303 24.84 4.49 -28.50
CA THR A 303 25.86 3.44 -28.57
C THR A 303 25.25 2.11 -29.02
N LYS A 304 25.31 1.83 -30.33
CA LYS A 304 25.01 0.49 -30.87
C LYS A 304 25.93 -0.53 -30.22
N GLU A 305 25.36 -1.62 -29.69
CA GLU A 305 26.20 -2.72 -29.24
C GLU A 305 27.05 -3.23 -30.41
N PRO A 306 28.36 -3.48 -30.20
CA PRO A 306 29.16 -4.16 -31.19
C PRO A 306 28.47 -5.50 -31.45
N LYS A 307 28.06 -5.74 -32.71
CA LYS A 307 27.52 -7.05 -33.12
C LYS A 307 28.51 -8.10 -32.64
N LYS A 308 28.15 -8.87 -31.60
CA LYS A 308 28.91 -10.05 -31.22
C LYS A 308 28.95 -10.93 -32.47
N LYS A 309 30.12 -11.03 -33.10
CA LYS A 309 30.30 -11.98 -34.20
C LYS A 309 29.86 -13.34 -33.66
N PRO A 310 29.01 -14.08 -34.39
CA PRO A 310 28.64 -15.41 -33.96
C PRO A 310 29.94 -16.17 -33.73
N VAL A 311 30.15 -16.63 -32.49
CA VAL A 311 31.24 -17.54 -32.21
C VAL A 311 30.83 -18.84 -32.88
N THR A 312 31.28 -19.03 -34.11
CA THR A 312 31.18 -20.30 -34.81
C THR A 312 32.10 -21.27 -34.07
N SER A 313 31.61 -21.83 -32.97
CA SER A 313 32.23 -22.95 -32.30
C SER A 313 32.08 -24.15 -33.22
N ALA A 314 33.05 -24.33 -34.13
CA ALA A 314 33.23 -25.57 -34.86
C ALA A 314 33.67 -26.66 -33.87
N PHE A 315 32.71 -27.23 -33.15
CA PHE A 315 32.93 -28.43 -32.36
C PHE A 315 33.04 -29.60 -33.36
N ARG A 316 34.26 -29.85 -33.85
CA ARG A 316 34.59 -31.10 -34.53
C ARG A 316 34.45 -32.22 -33.50
N LEU A 317 33.41 -33.04 -33.62
CA LEU A 317 33.36 -34.34 -32.97
C LEU A 317 34.52 -35.19 -33.51
N PRO A 318 35.31 -35.86 -32.64
CA PRO A 318 36.29 -36.82 -33.09
C PRO A 318 35.60 -37.99 -33.80
N PRO A 319 36.25 -38.59 -34.81
CA PRO A 319 35.70 -39.72 -35.55
C PRO A 319 35.43 -40.90 -34.61
N ASN A 320 34.21 -41.40 -34.74
CA ASN A 320 33.65 -42.56 -34.07
C ASN A 320 34.55 -43.79 -34.25
N ARG A 321 35.31 -44.18 -33.22
CA ARG A 321 36.03 -45.46 -33.19
C ARG A 321 35.03 -46.55 -32.83
N SER A 322 34.66 -47.32 -33.86
CA SER A 322 34.17 -48.70 -33.83
C SER A 322 34.48 -49.44 -32.53
N ALA A 323 33.51 -49.52 -31.63
CA ALA A 323 33.50 -50.51 -30.56
C ALA A 323 32.88 -51.80 -31.10
N LYS A 324 33.69 -52.85 -31.19
CA LYS A 324 33.25 -54.22 -31.46
C LYS A 324 32.31 -54.67 -30.34
N GLU A 325 31.12 -55.12 -30.72
CA GLU A 325 30.21 -55.85 -29.84
C GLU A 325 30.79 -57.24 -29.58
N THR A 326 31.08 -57.54 -28.32
CA THR A 326 31.26 -58.92 -27.84
C THR A 326 29.99 -59.28 -27.09
N PHE A 327 29.12 -60.03 -27.76
CA PHE A 327 28.00 -60.74 -27.15
C PHE A 327 28.55 -61.81 -26.19
N CYS A 328 28.12 -61.79 -24.94
CA CYS A 328 28.24 -62.94 -24.05
C CYS A 328 26.85 -63.26 -23.50
N SER A 329 26.32 -64.38 -23.98
CA SER A 329 25.12 -65.07 -23.52
C SER A 329 25.48 -65.91 -22.30
N ILE A 330 24.77 -65.76 -21.18
CA ILE A 330 24.63 -66.84 -20.20
C ILE A 330 23.18 -66.87 -19.69
N GLN A 331 22.70 -68.11 -19.62
CA GLN A 331 21.39 -68.65 -19.24
C GLN A 331 20.95 -68.33 -17.82
#